data_AF-A0A7X9E9F5-F1
#
_entry.id   AF-A0A7X9E9F5-F1
#
_cell.length_a   1.000
_cell.length_b   1.000
_cell.length_c   1.000
_cell.angle_alpha   90.00
_cell.angle_beta   90.00
_cell.angle_gamma   90.00
#
_symmetry.space_group_name_H-M   'P 1'
#
loop_
_entity.id
_entity.type
_entity.pdbx_description
1 polymer ?
#
loop_
_entity_poly.entity_id
_entity_poly.type
_entity_poly.pdbx_seq_one_letter_code
_entity_poly.pdbx_strand_id
1 'polypeptide(L)'
;MGSKAINGRSEDSKHIIKRILSGIIFVIFIFTACVFPINNRVFAARDPEFRIDIDSLNLEKGVSTNLILSMTDAKGAKVTGISGLENFDVVSTGNSISTQIINGISSYKEEIHYVIIPKSTGQFTLQGNVEYNGKVYQTNELQINVSETENTGSGEVSDLFIKTILEDNEVYVGQKVVLAYELYSRYSIENYGFLDNFSINDVITADVSQDKLKAEITYVNGNKYARYEVKQTFITPIKSGTFTIPAYNFQVNVSTGDFFKSYKPVYLQTESKELIVKPLPIENQPADFSGIVGDLNLEAKYSKQEVDFGDSLVLQVTASGSCNLDNLKELINGDIPGFSVYQTSGNTVESIEDNKYKAQKEFEIILVPTKNGEIEIDPIYISYFNPDTRSYEKAEIPGTTISVKGEVSQTQIMTQDEAKSEQPVIETVKIEQINYKPRNEGYLTIQIKKEFLYWGFVGIVILVLVVISFPLVYSNTKNKDKKLQELYKQLKKLDNESEIYNLFNNMIKHVFNVSLKANSKSMIVNRIKDSRFTGPILEIVDYMEMKNEKYHSGVDNNYLKNKVIEVYKLIKKYKKGNGLLHFTIKGG
;
A
#
# COMPACT_ATOMS: atom_id res chain seq x y z
N MET A 1 22.10 -105.44 55.04
CA MET A 1 23.41 -104.98 54.53
C MET A 1 23.17 -104.08 53.32
N GLY A 2 23.73 -102.85 53.33
CA GLY A 2 23.79 -101.88 52.21
C GLY A 2 22.50 -101.11 51.92
N SER A 3 22.18 -100.00 52.60
CA SER A 3 22.69 -98.61 52.43
C SER A 3 22.32 -98.00 51.07
N LYS A 4 21.17 -97.32 50.94
CA LYS A 4 21.00 -95.85 51.06
C LYS A 4 22.01 -95.02 50.25
N ALA A 5 21.58 -94.58 49.07
CA ALA A 5 21.92 -93.37 48.32
C ALA A 5 21.39 -93.64 46.90
N ILE A 6 20.40 -92.93 46.36
CA ILE A 6 20.59 -91.80 45.46
C ILE A 6 19.16 -91.27 45.24
N ASN A 7 18.73 -90.25 45.99
CA ASN A 7 17.50 -89.52 45.64
C ASN A 7 17.55 -88.04 46.04
N GLY A 8 18.76 -87.47 46.09
CA GLY A 8 18.99 -86.06 46.47
C GLY A 8 19.53 -85.18 45.34
N ARG A 9 19.61 -85.66 44.08
CA ARG A 9 20.32 -84.93 43.01
C ARG A 9 19.43 -84.24 41.97
N SER A 10 18.10 -84.34 42.10
CA SER A 10 17.14 -83.78 41.12
C SER A 10 16.44 -82.48 41.57
N GLU A 11 16.45 -82.13 42.86
CA GLU A 11 15.86 -80.86 43.33
C GLU A 11 16.87 -79.70 43.37
N ASP A 12 18.14 -79.98 43.67
CA ASP A 12 19.19 -78.96 43.70
C ASP A 12 19.49 -78.37 42.31
N SER A 13 19.40 -79.16 41.23
CA SER A 13 19.67 -78.68 39.87
C SER A 13 18.59 -77.70 39.37
N LYS A 14 17.33 -77.88 39.75
CA LYS A 14 16.23 -76.95 39.42
C LYS A 14 16.32 -75.64 40.21
N HIS A 15 16.77 -75.69 41.48
CA HIS A 15 16.99 -74.49 42.29
C HIS A 15 18.21 -73.68 41.82
N ILE A 16 19.27 -74.35 41.35
CA ILE A 16 20.46 -73.69 40.80
C ILE A 16 20.13 -73.03 39.45
N ILE A 17 19.38 -73.70 38.56
CA ILE A 17 18.98 -73.12 37.27
C ILE A 17 18.04 -71.92 37.46
N LYS A 18 17.12 -71.95 38.44
CA LYS A 18 16.26 -70.79 38.77
C LYS A 18 17.05 -69.60 39.34
N ARG A 19 18.08 -69.84 40.17
CA ARG A 19 18.96 -68.76 40.68
C ARG A 19 19.83 -68.15 39.58
N ILE A 20 20.32 -68.96 38.64
CA ILE A 20 21.13 -68.47 37.51
C ILE A 20 20.25 -67.70 36.51
N LEU A 21 19.03 -68.17 36.20
CA LEU A 21 18.10 -67.46 35.33
C LEU A 21 17.63 -66.13 35.94
N SER A 22 17.36 -66.11 37.26
CA SER A 22 17.01 -64.88 37.99
C SER A 22 18.18 -63.88 38.03
N GLY A 23 19.42 -64.36 38.14
CA GLY A 23 20.61 -63.51 38.09
C GLY A 23 20.84 -62.91 36.70
N ILE A 24 20.63 -63.69 35.64
CA ILE A 24 20.78 -63.20 34.25
C ILE A 24 19.69 -62.18 33.90
N ILE A 25 18.44 -62.40 34.33
CA ILE A 25 17.36 -61.42 34.14
C ILE A 25 17.63 -60.13 34.92
N PHE A 26 18.17 -60.23 36.14
CA PHE A 26 18.51 -59.06 36.96
C PHE A 26 19.70 -58.26 36.38
N VAL A 27 20.70 -58.95 35.83
CA VAL A 27 21.84 -58.32 35.15
C VAL A 27 21.40 -57.69 33.82
N ILE A 28 20.51 -58.33 33.05
CA ILE A 28 19.93 -57.74 31.83
C ILE A 28 19.08 -56.51 32.17
N PHE A 29 18.32 -56.52 33.27
CA PHE A 29 17.52 -55.38 33.71
C PHE A 29 18.38 -54.20 34.19
N ILE A 30 19.49 -54.48 34.87
CA ILE A 30 20.49 -53.46 35.25
C ILE A 30 21.23 -52.94 34.01
N PHE A 31 21.53 -53.79 33.02
CA PHE A 31 22.19 -53.37 31.79
C PHE A 31 21.25 -52.56 30.88
N THR A 32 19.96 -52.87 30.80
CA THR A 32 18.98 -52.02 30.10
C THR A 32 18.69 -50.72 30.85
N ALA A 33 18.72 -50.71 32.18
CA ALA A 33 18.60 -49.49 32.99
C ALA A 33 19.87 -48.60 32.93
N CYS A 34 21.05 -49.16 32.70
CA CYS A 34 22.31 -48.41 32.55
C CYS A 34 22.62 -47.98 31.11
N VAL A 35 22.08 -48.66 30.08
CA VAL A 35 22.32 -48.33 28.66
C VAL A 35 21.22 -47.44 28.07
N PHE A 36 20.06 -47.34 28.71
CA PHE A 36 19.14 -46.23 28.52
C PHE A 36 19.23 -45.30 29.73
N PRO A 37 20.16 -44.33 29.76
CA PRO A 37 19.88 -43.15 30.54
C PRO A 37 18.58 -42.58 29.96
N ILE A 38 17.49 -42.72 30.70
CA ILE A 38 16.36 -41.79 30.60
C ILE A 38 17.02 -40.45 30.93
N ASN A 39 17.54 -39.80 29.90
CA ASN A 39 17.88 -38.41 29.91
C ASN A 39 16.54 -37.68 30.01
N ASN A 40 15.92 -37.74 31.19
CA ASN A 40 15.16 -36.60 31.71
C ASN A 40 16.20 -35.51 31.98
N ARG A 41 16.82 -35.02 30.91
CA ARG A 41 17.19 -33.62 30.87
C ARG A 41 15.84 -32.93 30.91
N VAL A 42 15.42 -32.59 32.12
CA VAL A 42 14.60 -31.41 32.31
C VAL A 42 15.42 -30.32 31.63
N PHE A 43 15.14 -30.07 30.35
CA PHE A 43 15.48 -28.80 29.75
C PHE A 43 14.78 -27.82 30.67
N ALA A 44 15.54 -27.09 31.48
CA ALA A 44 14.99 -25.95 32.18
C ALA A 44 14.34 -25.12 31.07
N ALA A 45 13.00 -25.11 31.04
CA ALA A 45 12.27 -24.19 30.20
C ALA A 45 12.81 -22.82 30.58
N ARG A 46 13.32 -22.08 29.59
CA ARG A 46 13.69 -20.70 29.83
C ARG A 46 12.45 -19.99 30.35
N ASP A 47 12.64 -19.19 31.40
CA ASP A 47 11.54 -18.43 31.94
C ASP A 47 10.97 -17.53 30.85
N PRO A 48 9.64 -17.48 30.69
CA PRO A 48 9.02 -16.64 29.68
C PRO A 48 9.33 -15.17 29.98
N GLU A 49 9.76 -14.43 28.96
CA GLU A 49 10.05 -13.00 29.07
C GLU A 49 9.02 -12.19 28.26
N PHE A 50 8.45 -11.17 28.90
CA PHE A 50 7.48 -10.26 28.30
C PHE A 50 8.02 -8.84 28.41
N ARG A 51 8.22 -8.18 27.28
CA ARG A 51 8.81 -6.85 27.21
C ARG A 51 8.02 -5.96 26.27
N ILE A 52 7.87 -4.70 26.63
CA ILE A 52 7.33 -3.65 25.78
C ILE A 52 8.43 -2.62 25.51
N ASP A 53 8.57 -2.21 24.26
CA ASP A 53 9.61 -1.28 23.79
C ASP A 53 9.00 -0.27 22.80
N ILE A 54 9.62 0.89 22.66
CA ILE A 54 9.12 1.99 21.82
C ILE A 54 10.29 2.77 21.22
N ASP A 55 10.15 3.28 19.99
CA ASP A 55 11.23 3.98 19.28
C ASP A 55 11.78 5.19 20.06
N SER A 56 10.93 5.90 20.83
CA SER A 56 11.31 7.03 21.68
C SER A 56 10.37 7.17 22.88
N LEU A 57 10.90 7.61 24.02
CA LEU A 57 10.11 7.95 25.22
C LEU A 57 9.61 9.41 25.20
N ASN A 58 10.14 10.24 24.30
CA ASN A 58 9.65 11.59 24.07
C ASN A 58 9.00 11.62 22.68
N LEU A 59 7.70 11.87 22.64
CA LEU A 59 6.88 11.82 21.45
C LEU A 59 6.24 13.18 21.16
N GLU A 60 5.91 13.41 19.90
CA GLU A 60 5.11 14.54 19.46
C GLU A 60 3.67 14.09 19.23
N LYS A 61 2.71 14.89 19.70
CA LYS A 61 1.28 14.65 19.44
C LYS A 61 1.01 14.59 17.93
N GLY A 62 0.17 13.64 17.49
CA GLY A 62 -0.15 13.53 16.06
C GLY A 62 0.95 12.91 15.18
N VAL A 63 2.13 12.55 15.72
CA VAL A 63 3.20 11.87 15.00
C VAL A 63 3.28 10.41 15.42
N SER A 64 3.36 9.50 14.45
CA SER A 64 3.40 8.07 14.75
C SER A 64 4.73 7.59 15.31
N THR A 65 4.68 6.57 16.15
CA THR A 65 5.84 5.82 16.66
C THR A 65 5.56 4.32 16.65
N ASN A 66 6.60 3.49 16.63
CA ASN A 66 6.47 2.04 16.73
C ASN A 66 6.56 1.60 18.19
N LEU A 67 5.52 0.91 18.66
CA LEU A 67 5.48 0.21 19.94
C LEU A 67 5.55 -1.30 19.67
N ILE A 68 6.43 -2.00 20.37
CA ILE A 68 6.69 -3.43 20.16
C ILE A 68 6.48 -4.16 21.48
N LEU A 69 5.57 -5.14 21.50
CA LEU A 69 5.42 -6.08 22.61
C LEU A 69 6.05 -7.42 22.22
N SER A 70 7.14 -7.77 22.88
CA SER A 70 7.90 -9.02 22.70
C SER A 70 7.50 -10.07 23.73
N MET A 71 7.24 -11.29 23.28
CA MET A 71 6.98 -12.48 24.07
C MET A 71 8.02 -13.55 23.71
N THR A 72 9.02 -13.73 24.56
CA THR A 72 10.13 -14.69 24.36
C THR A 72 9.91 -15.94 25.19
N ASP A 73 10.15 -17.11 24.58
CA ASP A 73 9.99 -18.45 25.15
C ASP A 73 8.59 -18.73 25.73
N ALA A 74 7.58 -17.94 25.33
CA ALA A 74 6.21 -17.98 25.79
C ALA A 74 5.22 -18.40 24.68
N LYS A 75 5.50 -19.50 23.97
CA LYS A 75 4.67 -19.94 22.84
C LYS A 75 3.22 -20.19 23.25
N GLY A 76 2.28 -19.51 22.60
CA GLY A 76 0.84 -19.58 22.91
C GLY A 76 0.38 -18.58 23.97
N ALA A 77 1.24 -17.67 24.40
CA ALA A 77 0.86 -16.50 25.18
C ALA A 77 -0.12 -15.61 24.39
N LYS A 78 -0.98 -14.89 25.11
CA LYS A 78 -1.97 -13.99 24.52
C LYS A 78 -1.89 -12.63 25.20
N VAL A 79 -1.75 -11.57 24.42
CA VAL A 79 -1.86 -10.20 24.95
C VAL A 79 -3.34 -9.91 25.21
N THR A 80 -3.68 -9.61 26.46
CA THR A 80 -5.05 -9.31 26.90
C THR A 80 -5.36 -7.81 26.86
N GLY A 81 -4.33 -6.97 26.88
CA GLY A 81 -4.45 -5.52 26.71
C GLY A 81 -3.13 -4.81 27.01
N ILE A 82 -3.02 -3.55 26.60
CA ILE A 82 -1.92 -2.67 26.97
C ILE A 82 -2.54 -1.47 27.69
N SER A 83 -2.26 -1.33 28.97
CA SER A 83 -2.73 -0.19 29.77
C SER A 83 -2.07 1.09 29.25
N GLY A 84 -2.84 2.18 29.14
CA GLY A 84 -2.39 3.47 28.64
C GLY A 84 -2.47 3.63 27.11
N LEU A 85 -2.67 2.53 26.36
CA LEU A 85 -2.78 2.54 24.90
C LEU A 85 -4.02 3.31 24.41
N GLU A 86 -5.05 3.43 25.23
CA GLU A 86 -6.26 4.22 24.96
C GLU A 86 -5.98 5.71 24.67
N ASN A 87 -4.86 6.25 25.16
CA ASN A 87 -4.40 7.62 24.92
C ASN A 87 -3.76 7.80 23.52
N PHE A 88 -3.73 6.74 22.72
CA PHE A 88 -3.14 6.72 21.39
C PHE A 88 -4.15 6.20 20.35
N ASP A 89 -4.05 6.71 19.13
CA ASP A 89 -4.70 6.13 17.96
C ASP A 89 -3.83 4.99 17.42
N VAL A 90 -4.40 3.79 17.32
CA VAL A 90 -3.70 2.63 16.76
C VAL A 90 -3.94 2.58 15.25
N VAL A 91 -2.93 2.99 14.49
CA VAL A 91 -3.00 3.11 13.02
C VAL A 91 -2.83 1.75 12.35
N SER A 92 -1.93 0.92 12.87
CA SER A 92 -1.72 -0.43 12.35
C SER A 92 -1.22 -1.38 13.44
N THR A 93 -1.52 -2.68 13.26
CA THR A 93 -1.01 -3.76 14.11
C THR A 93 -0.52 -4.91 13.24
N GLY A 94 0.66 -5.43 13.53
CA GLY A 94 1.23 -6.59 12.86
C GLY A 94 1.91 -7.53 13.86
N ASN A 95 2.13 -8.78 13.46
CA ASN A 95 2.81 -9.77 14.28
C ASN A 95 4.00 -10.39 13.53
N SER A 96 5.09 -10.60 14.25
CA SER A 96 6.30 -11.27 13.77
C SER A 96 6.60 -12.45 14.68
N ILE A 97 6.83 -13.63 14.09
CA ILE A 97 7.21 -14.83 14.85
C ILE A 97 8.56 -15.30 14.33
N SER A 98 9.52 -15.45 15.24
CA SER A 98 10.81 -16.04 14.97
C SER A 98 11.05 -17.26 15.85
N THR A 99 11.65 -18.29 15.28
CA THR A 99 12.09 -19.48 16.01
C THR A 99 13.54 -19.75 15.63
N GLN A 100 14.42 -19.78 16.63
CA GLN A 100 15.83 -20.11 16.44
C GLN A 100 16.15 -21.43 17.13
N ILE A 101 16.98 -22.26 16.50
CA ILE A 101 17.42 -23.52 17.08
C ILE A 101 18.95 -23.49 17.15
N ILE A 102 19.48 -23.30 18.36
CA ILE A 102 20.92 -23.24 18.62
C ILE A 102 21.30 -24.41 19.52
N ASN A 103 22.21 -25.28 19.08
CA ASN A 103 22.65 -26.47 19.82
C ASN A 103 21.51 -27.38 20.31
N GLY A 104 20.42 -27.49 19.53
CA GLY A 104 19.24 -28.28 19.88
C GLY A 104 18.28 -27.62 20.87
N ILE A 105 18.58 -26.40 21.34
CA ILE A 105 17.68 -25.58 22.16
C ILE A 105 16.89 -24.67 21.21
N SER A 106 15.57 -24.84 21.20
CA SER A 106 14.66 -23.96 20.46
C SER A 106 14.35 -22.73 21.31
N SER A 107 14.60 -21.52 20.80
CA SER A 107 14.08 -20.27 21.36
C SER A 107 12.95 -19.74 20.48
N TYR A 108 11.87 -19.31 21.12
CA TYR A 108 10.68 -18.76 20.48
C TYR A 108 10.60 -17.27 20.77
N LYS A 109 10.35 -16.42 19.78
CA LYS A 109 10.08 -15.01 20.02
C LYS A 109 8.96 -14.54 19.11
N GLU A 110 7.90 -14.03 19.71
CA GLU A 110 6.78 -13.39 19.03
C GLU A 110 6.75 -11.92 19.39
N GLU A 111 6.66 -11.06 18.38
CA GLU A 111 6.60 -9.60 18.53
C GLU A 111 5.30 -9.10 17.91
N ILE A 112 4.55 -8.30 18.67
CA ILE A 112 3.40 -7.55 18.16
C ILE A 112 3.84 -6.11 17.97
N HIS A 113 3.80 -5.65 16.74
CA HIS A 113 4.15 -4.29 16.33
C HIS A 113 2.88 -3.47 16.23
N TYR A 114 2.85 -2.34 16.93
CA TYR A 114 1.80 -1.34 16.86
C TYR A 114 2.41 -0.06 16.29
N VAL A 115 1.74 0.56 15.31
CA VAL A 115 1.99 1.95 14.94
C VAL A 115 0.95 2.80 15.64
N ILE A 116 1.40 3.66 16.54
CA ILE A 116 0.53 4.45 17.42
C ILE A 116 0.78 5.93 17.27
N ILE A 117 -0.26 6.76 17.39
CA ILE A 117 -0.19 8.22 17.35
C ILE A 117 -0.73 8.78 18.68
N PRO A 118 0.00 9.62 19.42
CA PRO A 118 -0.51 10.21 20.66
C PRO A 118 -1.67 11.19 20.39
N LYS A 119 -2.77 11.04 21.14
CA LYS A 119 -3.98 11.89 21.01
C LYS A 119 -3.86 13.23 21.73
N SER A 120 -3.08 13.29 22.81
CA SER A 120 -2.99 14.44 23.69
C SER A 120 -1.60 14.54 24.32
N THR A 121 -1.26 15.74 24.80
CA THR A 121 0.01 15.99 25.50
C THR A 121 -0.06 15.56 26.95
N GLY A 122 1.10 15.30 27.55
CA GLY A 122 1.22 14.88 28.94
C GLY A 122 2.14 13.67 29.12
N GLN A 123 2.09 13.09 30.32
CA GLN A 123 2.83 11.89 30.66
C GLN A 123 1.91 10.67 30.67
N PHE A 124 2.29 9.62 29.95
CA PHE A 124 1.54 8.37 29.86
C PHE A 124 2.42 7.21 30.27
N THR A 125 1.82 6.20 30.92
CA THR A 125 2.51 4.95 31.24
C THR A 125 1.94 3.82 30.39
N LEU A 126 2.79 3.11 29.65
CA LEU A 126 2.41 1.92 28.90
C LEU A 126 2.91 0.65 29.59
N GLN A 127 2.02 -0.33 29.74
CA GLN A 127 2.34 -1.65 30.26
C GLN A 127 1.45 -2.72 29.62
N GLY A 128 2.04 -3.77 29.08
CA GLY A 128 1.33 -4.90 28.48
C GLY A 128 0.92 -5.94 29.53
N ASN A 129 -0.30 -6.47 29.37
CA ASN A 129 -0.81 -7.61 30.11
C ASN A 129 -0.84 -8.83 29.20
N VAL A 130 -0.21 -9.92 29.64
CA VAL A 130 -0.03 -11.15 28.85
C VAL A 130 -0.51 -12.35 29.64
N GLU A 131 -1.45 -13.10 29.09
CA GLU A 131 -1.88 -14.38 29.65
C GLU A 131 -1.03 -15.52 29.08
N TYR A 132 -0.40 -16.29 29.96
CA TYR A 132 0.40 -17.46 29.60
C TYR A 132 0.25 -18.56 30.66
N ASN A 133 -0.05 -19.79 30.22
CA ASN A 133 -0.26 -20.96 31.09
C ASN A 133 -1.24 -20.72 32.25
N GLY A 134 -2.33 -19.96 32.02
CA GLY A 134 -3.36 -19.66 33.00
C GLY A 134 -2.94 -18.64 34.08
N LYS A 135 -1.79 -17.97 33.90
CA LYS A 135 -1.34 -16.84 34.72
C LYS A 135 -1.27 -15.58 33.87
N VAL A 136 -1.52 -14.44 34.50
CA VAL A 136 -1.34 -13.12 33.88
C VAL A 136 0.02 -12.56 34.31
N TYR A 137 0.80 -12.13 33.32
CA TYR A 137 2.09 -11.49 33.45
C TYR A 137 1.99 -10.04 32.97
N GLN A 138 2.84 -9.18 33.52
CA GLN A 138 2.99 -7.80 33.07
C GLN A 138 4.36 -7.60 32.42
N THR A 139 4.44 -6.75 31.42
CA THR A 139 5.71 -6.28 30.86
C THR A 139 6.37 -5.26 31.80
N ASN A 140 7.56 -4.78 31.41
CA ASN A 140 8.08 -3.51 31.93
C ASN A 140 7.10 -2.35 31.66
N GLU A 141 7.28 -1.28 32.42
CA GLU A 141 6.56 -0.03 32.24
C GLU A 141 7.40 0.93 31.38
N LEU A 142 6.73 1.65 30.47
CA LEU A 142 7.33 2.75 29.71
C LEU A 142 6.66 4.06 30.13
N GLN A 143 7.43 5.00 30.64
CA GLN A 143 6.98 6.36 30.90
C GLN A 143 7.27 7.23 29.68
N ILE A 144 6.21 7.73 29.05
CA ILE A 144 6.25 8.47 27.80
C ILE A 144 5.86 9.92 28.08
N ASN A 145 6.67 10.86 27.60
CA ASN A 145 6.35 12.27 27.58
C ASN A 145 5.88 12.65 26.18
N VAL A 146 4.68 13.22 26.07
CA VAL A 146 4.13 13.74 24.82
C VAL A 146 4.07 15.25 24.90
N SER A 147 4.82 15.93 24.02
CA SER A 147 4.76 17.37 23.83
C SER A 147 3.84 17.76 22.68
N GLU A 148 3.44 19.03 22.64
CA GLU A 148 2.80 19.57 21.43
C GLU A 148 3.80 19.53 20.28
N THR A 149 3.29 19.42 19.05
CA THR A 149 4.08 19.59 17.84
C THR A 149 4.41 21.07 17.71
N GLU A 150 5.53 21.50 18.29
CA GLU A 150 5.90 22.91 18.31
C GLU A 150 6.13 23.45 16.89
N ASN A 151 5.30 24.40 16.47
CA ASN A 151 5.55 25.30 15.35
C ASN A 151 6.13 26.66 15.80
N THR A 152 6.64 26.77 17.03
CA THR A 152 7.10 28.06 17.60
C THR A 152 8.47 27.97 18.27
N GLY A 153 9.51 28.37 17.53
CA GLY A 153 10.56 29.26 18.03
C GLY A 153 11.69 28.74 18.93
N SER A 154 11.56 27.66 19.70
CA SER A 154 12.67 27.24 20.59
C SER A 154 12.53 25.81 21.13
N GLY A 155 12.77 24.83 20.26
CA GLY A 155 12.80 23.39 20.56
C GLY A 155 13.10 22.63 19.28
N GLU A 156 13.70 21.45 19.33
CA GLU A 156 14.11 20.68 18.13
C GLU A 156 12.99 20.61 17.09
N VAL A 157 13.24 21.13 15.87
CA VAL A 157 12.22 21.16 14.81
C VAL A 157 12.11 19.77 14.18
N SER A 158 10.92 19.19 14.23
CA SER A 158 10.57 17.91 13.62
C SER A 158 10.98 17.83 12.14
N ASP A 159 11.59 16.73 11.73
CA ASP A 159 12.07 16.49 10.36
C ASP A 159 10.94 16.39 9.32
N LEU A 160 9.73 16.04 9.78
CA LEU A 160 8.58 15.76 8.94
C LEU A 160 7.29 16.11 9.69
N PHE A 161 6.51 17.04 9.17
CA PHE A 161 5.22 17.43 9.76
C PHE A 161 4.24 17.93 8.70
N ILE A 162 2.95 17.91 9.02
CA ILE A 162 1.88 18.41 8.16
C ILE A 162 1.16 19.57 8.84
N LYS A 163 0.93 20.66 8.11
CA LYS A 163 0.19 21.84 8.56
C LYS A 163 -1.19 21.89 7.94
N THR A 164 -2.16 22.32 8.72
CA THR A 164 -3.51 22.67 8.24
C THR A 164 -3.62 24.18 8.22
N ILE A 165 -3.73 24.74 7.03
CA ILE A 165 -3.80 26.18 6.79
C ILE A 165 -5.22 26.51 6.39
N LEU A 166 -5.83 27.40 7.15
CA LEU A 166 -7.13 27.96 6.88
C LEU A 166 -6.91 29.45 6.58
N GLU A 167 -7.40 29.93 5.43
CA GLU A 167 -7.25 31.33 5.00
C GLU A 167 -7.73 32.30 6.07
N ASP A 168 -8.97 32.10 6.55
CA ASP A 168 -9.57 32.83 7.66
C ASP A 168 -10.35 31.87 8.58
N ASN A 169 -10.18 32.03 9.89
CA ASN A 169 -10.90 31.25 10.90
C ASN A 169 -12.28 31.84 11.25
N GLU A 170 -12.56 33.07 10.79
CA GLU A 170 -13.80 33.77 11.04
C GLU A 170 -14.31 34.39 9.74
N VAL A 171 -15.43 33.87 9.22
CA VAL A 171 -15.97 34.20 7.89
C VAL A 171 -17.47 34.47 7.97
N TYR A 172 -18.07 34.96 6.89
CA TYR A 172 -19.52 35.10 6.78
C TYR A 172 -20.17 33.97 5.97
N VAL A 173 -21.47 33.74 6.17
CA VAL A 173 -22.25 32.83 5.31
C VAL A 173 -22.09 33.23 3.84
N GLY A 174 -21.73 32.26 2.99
CA GLY A 174 -21.49 32.47 1.56
C GLY A 174 -20.07 32.91 1.20
N GLN A 175 -19.24 33.33 2.15
CA GLN A 175 -17.84 33.70 1.91
C GLN A 175 -17.02 32.45 1.60
N LYS A 176 -16.47 32.37 0.39
CA LYS A 176 -15.62 31.25 -0.02
C LYS A 176 -14.18 31.50 0.47
N VAL A 177 -13.58 30.49 1.10
CA VAL A 177 -12.22 30.55 1.66
C VAL A 177 -11.42 29.29 1.35
N VAL A 178 -10.09 29.37 1.41
CA VAL A 178 -9.20 28.24 1.15
C VAL A 178 -8.89 27.46 2.42
N LEU A 179 -8.95 26.13 2.31
CA LEU A 179 -8.32 25.20 3.23
C LEU A 179 -7.22 24.44 2.49
N ALA A 180 -6.00 24.53 3.01
CA ALA A 180 -4.82 23.89 2.47
C ALA A 180 -4.17 22.96 3.50
N TYR A 181 -3.59 21.87 3.00
CA TYR A 181 -2.72 21.00 3.78
C TYR A 181 -1.34 21.04 3.16
N GLU A 182 -0.35 21.37 3.98
CA GLU A 182 1.03 21.50 3.55
C GLU A 182 1.92 20.52 4.30
N LEU A 183 2.61 19.64 3.58
CA LEU A 183 3.58 18.70 4.13
C LEU A 183 4.98 19.30 4.04
N TYR A 184 5.68 19.31 5.17
CA TYR A 184 7.04 19.80 5.27
C TYR A 184 7.96 18.63 5.58
N SER A 185 8.94 18.38 4.72
CA SER A 185 9.87 17.27 4.87
C SER A 185 11.32 17.70 4.65
N ARG A 186 12.22 17.23 5.51
CA ARG A 186 13.68 17.22 5.25
C ARG A 186 14.14 15.94 4.55
N TYR A 187 13.26 14.94 4.43
CA TYR A 187 13.50 13.71 3.69
C TYR A 187 12.98 13.79 2.25
N SER A 188 13.55 12.94 1.38
CA SER A 188 12.96 12.67 0.07
C SER A 188 11.69 11.83 0.22
N ILE A 189 10.60 12.26 -0.41
CA ILE A 189 9.29 11.60 -0.34
C ILE A 189 9.01 10.86 -1.66
N GLU A 190 8.62 9.60 -1.57
CA GLU A 190 8.17 8.82 -2.74
C GLU A 190 6.71 9.09 -3.05
N ASN A 191 5.86 9.01 -2.03
CA ASN A 191 4.44 9.28 -2.13
C ASN A 191 3.87 9.64 -0.76
N TYR A 192 2.69 10.25 -0.79
CA TYR A 192 1.92 10.59 0.39
C TYR A 192 0.43 10.48 0.09
N GLY A 193 -0.40 10.42 1.13
CA GLY A 193 -1.84 10.47 0.98
C GLY A 193 -2.60 10.45 2.30
N PHE A 194 -3.81 11.00 2.25
CA PHE A 194 -4.80 10.84 3.32
C PHE A 194 -5.27 9.39 3.37
N LEU A 195 -5.37 8.85 4.59
CA LEU A 195 -5.91 7.52 4.84
C LEU A 195 -7.43 7.56 5.05
N ASP A 196 -7.94 8.69 5.50
CA ASP A 196 -9.35 8.93 5.75
C ASP A 196 -10.03 9.57 4.52
N ASN A 197 -11.35 9.40 4.41
CA ASN A 197 -12.14 10.14 3.43
C ASN A 197 -12.29 11.58 3.88
N PHE A 198 -11.99 12.52 2.99
CA PHE A 198 -12.10 13.94 3.25
C PHE A 198 -13.56 14.39 3.21
N SER A 199 -14.09 14.85 4.34
CA SER A 199 -15.45 15.41 4.41
C SER A 199 -15.59 16.37 5.59
N ILE A 200 -16.09 17.56 5.32
CA ILE A 200 -16.38 18.57 6.35
C ILE A 200 -17.90 18.75 6.38
N ASN A 201 -18.50 18.62 7.56
CA ASN A 201 -19.95 18.74 7.71
C ASN A 201 -20.41 20.18 7.49
N ASP A 202 -21.63 20.34 6.95
CA ASP A 202 -22.34 21.63 6.81
C ASP A 202 -21.63 22.73 6.01
N VAL A 203 -20.59 22.37 5.24
CA VAL A 203 -19.93 23.24 4.27
C VAL A 203 -19.89 22.57 2.91
N ILE A 204 -19.89 23.36 1.85
CA ILE A 204 -19.65 22.88 0.49
C ILE A 204 -18.13 22.92 0.26
N THR A 205 -17.57 21.80 -0.17
CA THR A 205 -16.14 21.71 -0.53
C THR A 205 -15.96 21.49 -2.02
N ALA A 206 -15.05 22.23 -2.64
CA ALA A 206 -14.63 22.01 -4.02
C ALA A 206 -13.11 21.82 -4.07
N ASP A 207 -12.69 20.61 -4.41
CA ASP A 207 -11.26 20.28 -4.49
C ASP A 207 -10.58 20.97 -5.67
N VAL A 208 -9.41 21.53 -5.39
CA VAL A 208 -8.53 22.09 -6.42
C VAL A 208 -7.54 21.02 -6.84
N SER A 209 -7.46 20.76 -8.15
CA SER A 209 -6.50 19.78 -8.69
C SER A 209 -5.08 20.23 -8.43
N GLN A 210 -4.23 19.33 -7.93
CA GLN A 210 -2.83 19.61 -7.65
C GLN A 210 -1.90 18.63 -8.34
N ASP A 211 -0.76 19.13 -8.79
CA ASP A 211 0.35 18.33 -9.26
C ASP A 211 1.03 17.65 -8.07
N LYS A 212 0.72 16.36 -7.88
CA LYS A 212 1.33 15.56 -6.81
C LYS A 212 2.86 15.60 -6.91
N LEU A 213 3.52 15.68 -5.76
CA LEU A 213 4.98 15.65 -5.59
C LEU A 213 5.75 16.88 -6.11
N LYS A 214 5.08 17.96 -6.52
CA LYS A 214 5.75 19.25 -6.73
C LYS A 214 6.12 19.85 -5.37
N ALA A 215 7.40 20.07 -5.15
CA ALA A 215 7.92 20.61 -3.90
C ALA A 215 8.51 22.00 -4.09
N GLU A 216 8.28 22.88 -3.12
CA GLU A 216 8.92 24.19 -3.04
C GLU A 216 9.87 24.21 -1.86
N ILE A 217 11.03 24.85 -2.03
CA ILE A 217 12.00 24.98 -0.93
C ILE A 217 11.58 26.14 -0.06
N THR A 218 11.44 25.90 1.24
CA THR A 218 11.15 26.94 2.23
C THR A 218 12.02 26.76 3.47
N TYR A 219 12.07 27.79 4.31
CA TYR A 219 12.80 27.77 5.58
C TYR A 219 11.83 27.92 6.75
N VAL A 220 11.85 26.97 7.67
CA VAL A 220 11.06 27.01 8.91
C VAL A 220 12.04 27.05 10.07
N ASN A 221 12.00 28.12 10.86
CA ASN A 221 12.92 28.36 11.99
C ASN A 221 14.40 28.18 11.61
N GLY A 222 14.80 28.65 10.42
CA GLY A 222 16.17 28.56 9.90
C GLY A 222 16.54 27.22 9.25
N ASN A 223 15.69 26.19 9.35
CA ASN A 223 15.92 24.89 8.74
C ASN A 223 15.28 24.81 7.35
N LYS A 224 15.99 24.19 6.39
CA LYS A 224 15.51 24.00 5.02
C LYS A 224 14.53 22.82 4.94
N TYR A 225 13.36 23.05 4.36
CA TYR A 225 12.32 22.05 4.08
C TYR A 225 11.94 22.02 2.61
N ALA A 226 11.55 20.84 2.14
CA ALA A 226 10.69 20.70 0.98
C ALA A 226 9.23 20.80 1.45
N ARG A 227 8.51 21.83 0.97
CA ARG A 227 7.09 22.05 1.21
C ARG A 227 6.30 21.49 0.03
N TYR A 228 5.35 20.62 0.31
CA TYR A 228 4.42 20.07 -0.65
C TYR A 228 3.02 20.54 -0.29
N GLU A 229 2.34 21.17 -1.23
CA GLU A 229 0.90 21.36 -1.12
C GLU A 229 0.26 20.00 -1.44
N VAL A 230 -0.30 19.34 -0.44
CA VAL A 230 -0.79 17.95 -0.58
C VAL A 230 -2.30 17.89 -0.84
N LYS A 231 -3.03 18.95 -0.48
CA LYS A 231 -4.42 19.18 -0.84
C LYS A 231 -4.77 20.66 -0.67
N GLN A 232 -5.54 21.20 -1.60
CA GLN A 232 -6.22 22.49 -1.50
C GLN A 232 -7.70 22.29 -1.83
N THR A 233 -8.57 22.96 -1.09
CA THR A 233 -10.02 22.90 -1.30
C THR A 233 -10.65 24.25 -0.98
N PHE A 234 -11.64 24.65 -1.76
CA PHE A 234 -12.49 25.78 -1.44
C PHE A 234 -13.56 25.34 -0.46
N ILE A 235 -13.75 26.12 0.61
CA ILE A 235 -14.83 25.94 1.58
C ILE A 235 -15.83 27.07 1.40
N THR A 236 -17.10 26.72 1.22
CA THR A 236 -18.21 27.68 1.23
C THR A 236 -19.20 27.30 2.34
N PRO A 237 -19.26 28.09 3.43
CA PRO A 237 -20.19 27.84 4.51
C PRO A 237 -21.60 28.30 4.13
N ILE A 238 -22.58 27.43 4.34
CA ILE A 238 -23.98 27.68 3.96
C ILE A 238 -24.87 28.07 5.15
N LYS A 239 -24.35 27.99 6.38
CA LYS A 239 -25.04 28.33 7.62
C LYS A 239 -24.08 29.00 8.60
N SER A 240 -24.60 29.87 9.46
CA SER A 240 -23.84 30.44 10.57
C SER A 240 -23.66 29.44 11.72
N GLY A 241 -22.56 29.55 12.44
CA GLY A 241 -22.22 28.66 13.56
C GLY A 241 -20.72 28.39 13.63
N THR A 242 -20.30 27.55 14.57
CA THR A 242 -18.92 27.06 14.64
C THR A 242 -18.86 25.67 14.03
N PHE A 243 -18.01 25.51 13.01
CA PHE A 243 -17.78 24.25 12.32
C PHE A 243 -16.37 23.74 12.62
N THR A 244 -16.25 22.44 12.87
CA THR A 244 -14.97 21.79 13.10
C THR A 244 -14.48 21.17 11.80
N ILE A 245 -13.29 21.56 11.37
CA ILE A 245 -12.48 20.85 10.38
C ILE A 245 -11.76 19.73 11.16
N PRO A 246 -12.11 18.45 10.95
CA PRO A 246 -11.56 17.36 11.75
C PRO A 246 -10.08 17.11 11.41
N ALA A 247 -9.39 16.47 12.34
CA ALA A 247 -8.07 15.91 12.09
C ALA A 247 -8.18 14.67 11.19
N TYR A 248 -7.23 14.51 10.27
CA TYR A 248 -7.16 13.38 9.35
C TYR A 248 -5.80 12.67 9.46
N ASN A 249 -5.82 11.35 9.35
CA ASN A 249 -4.63 10.53 9.27
C ASN A 249 -4.03 10.61 7.86
N PHE A 250 -2.71 10.76 7.82
CA PHE A 250 -1.93 11.02 6.63
C PHE A 250 -0.69 10.14 6.63
N GLN A 251 -0.44 9.42 5.54
CA GLN A 251 0.75 8.59 5.38
C GLN A 251 1.74 9.26 4.44
N VAL A 252 3.02 9.20 4.80
CA VAL A 252 4.15 9.62 3.97
C VAL A 252 5.16 8.49 3.87
N ASN A 253 5.59 8.15 2.66
CA ASN A 253 6.66 7.20 2.44
C ASN A 253 7.98 7.96 2.22
N VAL A 254 8.81 8.00 3.27
CA VAL A 254 10.11 8.69 3.24
C VAL A 254 11.23 7.73 2.83
N SER A 255 12.19 8.22 2.04
CA SER A 255 13.36 7.44 1.65
C SER A 255 14.34 7.30 2.82
N THR A 256 14.81 6.08 3.10
CA THR A 256 15.78 5.83 4.19
C THR A 256 17.24 6.06 3.78
N GLY A 257 17.51 6.39 2.50
CA GLY A 257 18.86 6.64 2.00
C GLY A 257 19.74 5.40 1.80
N ASP A 258 19.21 4.19 2.02
CA ASP A 258 19.94 2.94 1.82
C ASP A 258 20.13 2.57 0.35
N PHE A 259 21.19 1.80 0.07
CA PHE A 259 21.60 1.39 -1.29
C PHE A 259 20.54 0.57 -2.03
N PHE A 260 19.65 -0.09 -1.28
CA PHE A 260 18.38 -0.62 -1.80
C PHE A 260 17.34 0.44 -1.45
N LYS A 261 16.71 1.07 -2.44
CA LYS A 261 15.67 2.11 -2.24
C LYS A 261 14.53 1.61 -1.34
N SER A 262 14.74 1.65 -0.03
CA SER A 262 13.75 1.34 0.97
C SER A 262 13.07 2.63 1.37
N TYR A 263 11.76 2.54 1.47
CA TYR A 263 10.92 3.60 1.98
C TYR A 263 10.31 3.12 3.28
N LYS A 264 10.29 4.03 4.26
CA LYS A 264 9.63 3.80 5.55
C LYS A 264 8.32 4.59 5.54
N PRO A 265 7.17 3.94 5.82
CA PRO A 265 5.94 4.68 6.06
C PRO A 265 6.05 5.43 7.40
N VAL A 266 5.71 6.70 7.38
CA VAL A 266 5.51 7.56 8.55
C VAL A 266 4.08 8.04 8.52
N TYR A 267 3.39 7.90 9.64
CA TYR A 267 2.00 8.35 9.77
C TYR A 267 1.98 9.64 10.58
N LEU A 268 1.24 10.61 10.07
CA LEU A 268 1.02 11.93 10.63
C LEU A 268 -0.48 12.12 10.80
N GLN A 269 -0.87 13.01 11.71
CA GLN A 269 -2.25 13.46 11.86
C GLN A 269 -2.30 14.97 11.62
N THR A 270 -3.27 15.43 10.82
CA THR A 270 -3.47 16.85 10.59
C THR A 270 -4.04 17.54 11.82
N GLU A 271 -3.81 18.85 11.92
CA GLU A 271 -4.43 19.66 12.98
C GLU A 271 -5.94 19.82 12.72
N SER A 272 -6.75 19.66 13.76
CA SER A 272 -8.14 20.10 13.71
C SER A 272 -8.20 21.63 13.81
N LYS A 273 -9.10 22.26 13.06
CA LYS A 273 -9.33 23.72 13.07
C LYS A 273 -10.80 24.01 13.29
N GLU A 274 -11.09 25.14 13.94
CA GLU A 274 -12.45 25.67 14.04
C GLU A 274 -12.64 26.81 13.02
N LEU A 275 -13.78 26.78 12.34
CA LEU A 275 -14.25 27.82 11.42
C LEU A 275 -15.51 28.45 12.02
N ILE A 276 -15.41 29.72 12.39
CA ILE A 276 -16.53 30.51 12.92
C ILE A 276 -17.22 31.22 11.76
N VAL A 277 -18.50 30.92 11.54
CA VAL A 277 -19.29 31.50 10.46
C VAL A 277 -20.33 32.44 11.04
N LYS A 278 -20.21 33.72 10.71
CA LYS A 278 -21.13 34.78 11.08
C LYS A 278 -22.31 34.87 10.10
N PRO A 279 -23.53 35.17 10.58
CA PRO A 279 -24.61 35.56 9.69
C PRO A 279 -24.29 36.91 9.02
N LEU A 280 -24.85 37.14 7.84
CA LEU A 280 -24.81 38.47 7.22
C LEU A 280 -25.66 39.46 8.05
N PRO A 281 -25.22 40.72 8.24
CA PRO A 281 -26.01 41.72 8.94
C PRO A 281 -27.34 42.01 8.24
N ILE A 282 -28.45 42.02 8.97
CA ILE A 282 -29.76 42.39 8.40
C ILE A 282 -29.87 43.92 8.26
N GLU A 283 -29.17 44.65 9.12
CA GLU A 283 -29.16 46.10 9.12
C GLU A 283 -28.42 46.63 7.89
N ASN A 284 -29.02 47.60 7.19
CA ASN A 284 -28.51 48.20 5.95
C ASN A 284 -28.34 47.24 4.76
N GLN A 285 -28.92 46.04 4.80
CA GLN A 285 -28.94 45.15 3.65
C GLN A 285 -29.75 45.78 2.49
N PRO A 286 -29.12 46.04 1.33
CA PRO A 286 -29.83 46.58 0.18
C PRO A 286 -30.87 45.59 -0.36
N ALA A 287 -32.00 46.09 -0.86
CA ALA A 287 -33.05 45.25 -1.47
C ALA A 287 -32.55 44.52 -2.73
N ASP A 288 -31.56 45.11 -3.40
CA ASP A 288 -30.86 44.63 -4.59
C ASP A 288 -29.55 43.87 -4.26
N PHE A 289 -29.38 43.41 -3.02
CA PHE A 289 -28.19 42.63 -2.63
C PHE A 289 -28.03 41.39 -3.54
N SER A 290 -26.88 41.31 -4.21
CA SER A 290 -26.58 40.27 -5.20
C SER A 290 -26.33 38.87 -4.62
N GLY A 291 -26.12 38.76 -3.31
CA GLY A 291 -25.65 37.52 -2.68
C GLY A 291 -24.14 37.31 -2.76
N ILE A 292 -23.39 38.27 -3.31
CA ILE A 292 -21.93 38.26 -3.34
C ILE A 292 -21.39 38.69 -1.96
N VAL A 293 -20.46 37.90 -1.45
CA VAL A 293 -19.78 38.04 -0.17
C VAL A 293 -18.29 37.90 -0.42
N GLY A 294 -17.55 38.97 -0.14
CA GLY A 294 -16.11 39.05 -0.37
C GLY A 294 -15.69 40.41 -0.90
N ASP A 295 -14.51 40.47 -1.50
CA ASP A 295 -14.00 41.65 -2.22
C ASP A 295 -14.35 41.54 -3.71
N LEU A 296 -15.12 42.49 -4.22
CA LEU A 296 -15.61 42.52 -5.62
C LEU A 296 -15.09 43.75 -6.34
N ASN A 297 -14.35 43.50 -7.41
CA ASN A 297 -13.90 44.50 -8.36
C ASN A 297 -14.61 44.29 -9.72
N LEU A 298 -14.99 45.39 -10.37
CA LEU A 298 -15.59 45.39 -11.70
C LEU A 298 -14.74 46.24 -12.65
N GLU A 299 -14.29 45.63 -13.74
CA GLU A 299 -13.64 46.34 -14.83
C GLU A 299 -14.55 46.32 -16.05
N ALA A 300 -14.82 47.49 -16.63
CA ALA A 300 -15.78 47.63 -17.72
C ALA A 300 -15.16 48.34 -18.93
N LYS A 301 -15.48 47.85 -20.13
CA LYS A 301 -15.00 48.41 -21.39
C LYS A 301 -16.07 48.34 -22.48
N TYR A 302 -16.43 49.50 -23.01
CA TYR A 302 -17.27 49.62 -24.19
C TYR A 302 -16.42 49.45 -25.47
N SER A 303 -16.93 48.69 -26.43
CA SER A 303 -16.22 48.44 -27.69
C SER A 303 -16.15 49.69 -28.58
N LYS A 304 -17.15 50.57 -28.49
CA LYS A 304 -17.28 51.82 -29.27
C LYS A 304 -18.04 52.86 -28.45
N GLN A 305 -17.79 54.14 -28.72
CA GLN A 305 -18.57 55.28 -28.18
C GLN A 305 -19.52 55.90 -29.23
N GLU A 306 -19.44 55.42 -30.47
CA GLU A 306 -20.27 55.84 -31.59
C GLU A 306 -20.74 54.61 -32.35
N VAL A 307 -22.03 54.55 -32.69
CA VAL A 307 -22.67 53.43 -33.38
C VAL A 307 -23.78 53.93 -34.31
N ASP A 308 -24.01 53.23 -35.42
CA ASP A 308 -25.14 53.53 -36.30
C ASP A 308 -26.43 52.89 -35.77
N PHE A 309 -27.58 53.50 -36.06
CA PHE A 309 -28.88 52.95 -35.69
C PHE A 309 -29.12 51.61 -36.39
N GLY A 310 -29.41 50.57 -35.61
CA GLY A 310 -29.53 49.20 -36.10
C GLY A 310 -28.26 48.36 -35.88
N ASP A 311 -27.11 48.99 -35.64
CA ASP A 311 -25.89 48.30 -35.22
C ASP A 311 -25.81 48.19 -33.69
N SER A 312 -25.17 47.13 -33.20
CA SER A 312 -24.94 46.92 -31.77
C SER A 312 -23.54 47.37 -31.32
N LEU A 313 -23.41 47.77 -30.06
CA LEU A 313 -22.13 47.82 -29.36
C LEU A 313 -22.04 46.75 -28.28
N VAL A 314 -20.82 46.50 -27.79
CA VAL A 314 -20.55 45.49 -26.77
C VAL A 314 -19.92 46.16 -25.56
N LEU A 315 -20.47 45.90 -24.38
CA LEU A 315 -19.90 46.21 -23.09
C LEU A 315 -19.31 44.92 -22.50
N GLN A 316 -17.98 44.86 -22.42
CA GLN A 316 -17.27 43.78 -21.74
C GLN A 316 -17.10 44.16 -20.28
N VAL A 317 -17.49 43.27 -19.36
CA VAL A 317 -17.30 43.47 -17.93
C VAL A 317 -16.60 42.25 -17.34
N THR A 318 -15.53 42.49 -16.58
CA THR A 318 -14.82 41.47 -15.82
C THR A 318 -15.10 41.71 -14.34
N ALA A 319 -15.77 40.75 -13.70
CA ALA A 319 -15.89 40.69 -12.26
C ALA A 319 -14.73 39.86 -11.70
N SER A 320 -14.00 40.39 -10.73
CA SER A 320 -12.86 39.70 -10.11
C SER A 320 -12.73 40.03 -8.62
N GLY A 321 -12.01 39.18 -7.89
CA GLY A 321 -11.69 39.40 -6.48
C GLY A 321 -11.74 38.14 -5.63
N SER A 322 -11.67 38.28 -4.30
CA SER A 322 -11.89 37.17 -3.36
C SER A 322 -13.37 37.16 -2.94
N CYS A 323 -14.24 36.74 -3.85
CA CYS A 323 -15.69 36.73 -3.62
C CYS A 323 -16.39 35.62 -4.42
N ASN A 324 -17.54 35.16 -3.93
CA ASN A 324 -18.32 34.12 -4.61
C ASN A 324 -19.02 34.66 -5.88
N LEU A 325 -18.56 34.25 -7.06
CA LEU A 325 -19.14 34.64 -8.36
C LEU A 325 -20.03 33.56 -9.00
N ASP A 326 -20.18 32.40 -8.36
CA ASP A 326 -20.88 31.22 -8.90
C ASP A 326 -22.32 31.52 -9.34
N ASN A 327 -23.02 32.35 -8.55
CA ASN A 327 -24.43 32.67 -8.78
C ASN A 327 -24.66 34.00 -9.52
N LEU A 328 -23.60 34.76 -9.83
CA LEU A 328 -23.72 36.01 -10.58
C LEU A 328 -23.90 35.70 -12.07
N LYS A 329 -25.15 35.61 -12.53
CA LYS A 329 -25.48 35.25 -13.92
C LYS A 329 -25.62 36.46 -14.83
N GLU A 330 -26.10 37.56 -14.28
CA GLU A 330 -26.49 38.78 -14.96
C GLU A 330 -26.01 39.98 -14.13
N LEU A 331 -25.57 41.04 -14.80
CA LEU A 331 -25.14 42.29 -14.18
C LEU A 331 -26.22 43.38 -14.28
N ILE A 332 -27.06 43.31 -15.32
CA ILE A 332 -28.10 44.30 -15.60
C ILE A 332 -29.45 43.59 -15.57
N ASN A 333 -30.37 44.07 -14.74
CA ASN A 333 -31.73 43.54 -14.72
C ASN A 333 -32.61 44.37 -15.66
N GLY A 334 -32.91 43.83 -16.85
CA GLY A 334 -33.77 44.48 -17.85
C GLY A 334 -33.02 45.36 -18.85
N ASP A 335 -33.73 46.30 -19.47
CA ASP A 335 -33.18 47.20 -20.49
C ASP A 335 -32.55 48.47 -19.88
N ILE A 336 -31.55 49.02 -20.57
CA ILE A 336 -31.00 50.34 -20.28
C ILE A 336 -31.83 51.37 -21.06
N PRO A 337 -32.20 52.54 -20.48
CA PRO A 337 -32.92 53.57 -21.22
C PRO A 337 -32.26 53.94 -22.57
N GLY A 338 -32.90 53.58 -23.67
CA GLY A 338 -32.37 53.81 -25.03
C GLY A 338 -31.65 52.62 -25.67
N PHE A 339 -31.49 51.49 -24.96
CA PHE A 339 -30.88 50.26 -25.47
C PHE A 339 -31.66 49.00 -25.06
N SER A 340 -31.88 48.09 -25.99
CA SER A 340 -32.21 46.71 -25.65
C SER A 340 -30.94 45.96 -25.25
N VAL A 341 -31.01 45.23 -24.13
CA VAL A 341 -29.84 44.60 -23.50
C VAL A 341 -29.89 43.08 -23.67
N TYR A 342 -28.81 42.50 -24.20
CA TYR A 342 -28.62 41.05 -24.24
C TYR A 342 -27.28 40.71 -23.61
N GLN A 343 -27.30 40.02 -22.48
CA GLN A 343 -26.08 39.67 -21.75
C GLN A 343 -25.83 38.17 -21.74
N THR A 344 -24.56 37.80 -21.77
CA THR A 344 -24.08 36.44 -21.56
C THR A 344 -22.91 36.45 -20.60
N SER A 345 -22.68 35.33 -19.91
CA SER A 345 -21.54 35.19 -19.00
C SER A 345 -20.79 33.88 -19.24
N GLY A 346 -19.48 33.94 -19.04
CA GLY A 346 -18.61 32.77 -19.05
C GLY A 346 -18.75 31.94 -17.77
N ASN A 347 -18.00 30.83 -17.71
CA ASN A 347 -17.84 30.08 -16.46
C ASN A 347 -16.96 30.89 -15.49
N THR A 348 -17.23 30.76 -14.18
CA THR A 348 -16.32 31.28 -13.16
C THR A 348 -14.98 30.55 -13.24
N VAL A 349 -13.89 31.31 -13.29
CA VAL A 349 -12.52 30.81 -13.14
C VAL A 349 -12.12 31.03 -11.69
N GLU A 350 -11.82 29.96 -10.98
CA GLU A 350 -11.40 29.99 -9.58
C GLU A 350 -9.94 29.59 -9.46
N SER A 351 -9.22 30.25 -8.57
CA SER A 351 -7.81 29.99 -8.31
C SER A 351 -7.45 30.24 -6.86
N ILE A 352 -6.24 29.81 -6.50
CA ILE A 352 -5.62 30.08 -5.21
C ILE A 352 -4.34 30.86 -5.48
N GLU A 353 -4.18 31.98 -4.80
CA GLU A 353 -2.96 32.79 -4.82
C GLU A 353 -2.57 33.06 -3.37
N ASP A 354 -1.37 32.63 -2.96
CA ASP A 354 -0.86 32.75 -1.58
C ASP A 354 -1.84 32.22 -0.50
N ASN A 355 -2.43 31.03 -0.74
CA ASN A 355 -3.47 30.43 0.10
C ASN A 355 -4.73 31.30 0.28
N LYS A 356 -4.99 32.24 -0.64
CA LYS A 356 -6.21 33.04 -0.70
C LYS A 356 -7.09 32.67 -1.87
N TYR A 357 -8.39 32.71 -1.65
CA TYR A 357 -9.36 32.48 -2.71
C TYR A 357 -9.36 33.63 -3.72
N LYS A 358 -9.43 33.30 -5.01
CA LYS A 358 -9.60 34.25 -6.11
C LYS A 358 -10.60 33.71 -7.12
N ALA A 359 -11.43 34.60 -7.63
CA ALA A 359 -12.38 34.31 -8.69
C ALA A 359 -12.35 35.40 -9.76
N GLN A 360 -12.62 34.99 -11.00
CA GLN A 360 -12.85 35.87 -12.13
C GLN A 360 -14.02 35.34 -12.96
N LYS A 361 -14.86 36.26 -13.44
CA LYS A 361 -15.96 35.96 -14.37
C LYS A 361 -16.13 37.07 -15.38
N GLU A 362 -16.23 36.70 -16.65
CA GLU A 362 -16.38 37.63 -17.76
C GLU A 362 -17.84 37.65 -18.23
N PHE A 363 -18.31 38.85 -18.54
CA PHE A 363 -19.64 39.16 -19.04
C PHE A 363 -19.52 39.90 -20.37
N GLU A 364 -20.31 39.48 -21.34
CA GLU A 364 -20.47 40.15 -22.62
C GLU A 364 -21.91 40.66 -22.72
N ILE A 365 -22.06 41.98 -22.78
CA ILE A 365 -23.35 42.68 -22.83
C ILE A 365 -23.47 43.37 -24.19
N ILE A 366 -24.37 42.88 -25.03
CA ILE A 366 -24.73 43.47 -26.31
C ILE A 366 -25.81 44.53 -26.08
N LEU A 367 -25.54 45.76 -26.51
CA LEU A 367 -26.45 46.89 -26.43
C LEU A 367 -26.91 47.27 -27.83
N VAL A 368 -28.23 47.20 -28.06
CA VAL A 368 -28.87 47.56 -29.34
C VAL A 368 -29.62 48.88 -29.19
N PRO A 369 -29.21 49.96 -29.86
CA PRO A 369 -29.89 51.25 -29.77
C PRO A 369 -31.36 51.18 -30.18
N THR A 370 -32.22 51.86 -29.41
CA THR A 370 -33.67 51.97 -29.70
C THR A 370 -34.10 53.38 -30.11
N LYS A 371 -33.19 54.35 -30.04
CA LYS A 371 -33.38 55.75 -30.47
C LYS A 371 -32.07 56.33 -31.02
N ASN A 372 -32.15 57.47 -31.71
CA ASN A 372 -30.99 58.20 -32.23
C ASN A 372 -30.58 59.37 -31.32
N GLY A 373 -29.37 59.89 -31.55
CA GLY A 373 -28.80 61.01 -30.83
C GLY A 373 -27.82 60.57 -29.74
N GLU A 374 -27.50 61.49 -28.84
CA GLU A 374 -26.67 61.19 -27.67
C GLU A 374 -27.54 60.47 -26.62
N ILE A 375 -27.16 59.24 -26.30
CA ILE A 375 -27.81 58.44 -25.26
C ILE A 375 -26.86 58.32 -24.08
N GLU A 376 -27.28 58.81 -22.93
CA GLU A 376 -26.58 58.65 -21.67
C GLU A 376 -26.91 57.27 -21.06
N ILE A 377 -25.88 56.54 -20.68
CA ILE A 377 -25.95 55.30 -19.91
C ILE A 377 -25.50 55.65 -18.49
N ASP A 378 -26.43 55.59 -17.54
CA ASP A 378 -26.15 55.82 -16.13
C ASP A 378 -25.20 54.73 -15.57
N PRO A 379 -24.40 55.04 -14.53
CA PRO A 379 -23.62 54.02 -13.84
C PRO A 379 -24.49 52.89 -13.30
N ILE A 380 -24.02 51.65 -13.48
CA ILE A 380 -24.69 50.45 -12.98
C ILE A 380 -23.96 49.98 -11.72
N TYR A 381 -24.72 49.66 -10.68
CA TYR A 381 -24.16 49.26 -9.39
C TYR A 381 -24.53 47.82 -9.05
N ILE A 382 -23.56 47.06 -8.53
CA ILE A 382 -23.77 45.73 -7.95
C ILE A 382 -23.56 45.83 -6.44
N SER A 383 -24.65 45.65 -5.69
CA SER A 383 -24.63 45.63 -4.23
C SER A 383 -24.07 44.30 -3.71
N TYR A 384 -22.99 44.33 -2.94
CA TYR A 384 -22.31 43.15 -2.37
C TYR A 384 -21.95 43.38 -0.89
N PHE A 385 -21.59 42.32 -0.16
CA PHE A 385 -21.15 42.44 1.24
C PHE A 385 -19.64 42.22 1.31
N ASN A 386 -18.93 43.20 1.87
CA ASN A 386 -17.48 43.13 2.05
C ASN A 386 -17.15 42.69 3.50
N PRO A 387 -16.57 41.48 3.70
CA PRO A 387 -16.21 40.97 5.03
C PRO A 387 -15.16 41.81 5.76
N ASP A 388 -14.27 42.49 5.03
CA ASP A 388 -13.18 43.28 5.61
C ASP A 388 -13.71 44.58 6.22
N THR A 389 -14.58 45.29 5.49
CA THR A 389 -15.25 46.50 5.99
C THR A 389 -16.48 46.20 6.83
N ARG A 390 -16.97 44.95 6.78
CA ARG A 390 -18.16 44.45 7.48
C ARG A 390 -19.42 45.21 7.09
N SER A 391 -19.52 45.63 5.83
CA SER A 391 -20.59 46.49 5.35
C SER A 391 -21.04 46.12 3.94
N TYR A 392 -22.23 46.57 3.57
CA TYR A 392 -22.74 46.45 2.20
C TYR A 392 -22.21 47.59 1.34
N GLU A 393 -21.57 47.23 0.24
CA GLU A 393 -20.91 48.14 -0.69
C GLU A 393 -21.47 47.99 -2.10
N LYS A 394 -21.15 48.94 -2.98
CA LYS A 394 -21.58 48.96 -4.38
C LYS A 394 -20.36 48.98 -5.28
N ALA A 395 -20.18 47.92 -6.06
CA ALA A 395 -19.22 47.91 -7.15
C ALA A 395 -19.84 48.61 -8.37
N GLU A 396 -19.08 49.46 -9.03
CA GLU A 396 -19.58 50.33 -10.09
C GLU A 396 -19.09 49.89 -11.48
N ILE A 397 -20.01 49.82 -12.43
CA ILE A 397 -19.73 49.87 -13.87
C ILE A 397 -19.94 51.32 -14.30
N PRO A 398 -18.88 52.04 -14.69
CA PRO A 398 -18.98 53.46 -15.03
C PRO A 398 -19.98 53.71 -16.16
N GLY A 399 -20.80 54.75 -15.98
CA GLY A 399 -21.67 55.28 -17.02
C GLY A 399 -20.88 55.87 -18.18
N THR A 400 -21.54 56.05 -19.33
CA THR A 400 -20.94 56.65 -20.52
C THR A 400 -22.00 57.29 -21.40
N THR A 401 -21.59 58.18 -22.30
CA THR A 401 -22.46 58.68 -23.38
C THR A 401 -22.12 57.96 -24.67
N ILE A 402 -23.14 57.46 -25.38
CA ILE A 402 -23.00 56.82 -26.70
C ILE A 402 -23.70 57.69 -27.74
N SER A 403 -22.98 58.05 -28.80
CA SER A 403 -23.54 58.78 -29.95
C SER A 403 -24.13 57.80 -30.97
N VAL A 404 -25.44 57.83 -31.17
CA VAL A 404 -26.13 56.99 -32.17
C VAL A 404 -26.47 57.80 -33.41
N LYS A 405 -25.88 57.44 -34.56
CA LYS A 405 -26.04 58.13 -35.85
C LYS A 405 -26.93 57.35 -36.82
N GLY A 406 -27.48 58.02 -37.83
CA GLY A 406 -28.35 57.40 -38.85
C GLY A 406 -29.79 57.93 -38.84
N GLU A 407 -30.53 57.68 -39.93
CA GLU A 407 -31.92 58.11 -40.08
C GLU A 407 -32.89 57.03 -39.57
N VAL A 408 -33.84 57.43 -38.72
CA VAL A 408 -35.05 56.62 -38.50
C VAL A 408 -35.84 56.68 -39.79
N SER A 409 -35.89 55.60 -40.58
CA SER A 409 -36.94 55.50 -41.60
C SER A 409 -38.28 55.52 -40.88
N GLN A 410 -38.95 56.68 -40.90
CA GLN A 410 -40.34 56.84 -40.52
C GLN A 410 -41.22 56.10 -41.52
N THR A 411 -41.22 54.77 -41.48
CA THR A 411 -42.25 53.95 -42.09
C THR A 411 -42.34 52.65 -41.31
N GLN A 412 -42.98 52.71 -40.13
CA GLN A 412 -43.79 51.65 -39.53
C GLN A 412 -44.26 52.06 -38.12
N ILE A 413 -44.98 53.18 -38.05
CA ILE A 413 -46.06 53.32 -37.09
C ILE A 413 -47.30 53.35 -37.98
N MET A 414 -48.28 52.47 -37.69
CA MET A 414 -49.52 52.20 -38.44
C MET A 414 -49.46 51.03 -39.45
N THR A 415 -49.50 49.80 -38.94
CA THR A 415 -50.60 48.88 -39.28
C THR A 415 -50.69 47.77 -38.22
N GLN A 416 -51.64 47.93 -37.30
CA GLN A 416 -52.24 46.82 -36.57
C GLN A 416 -53.61 46.61 -37.20
N ASP A 417 -53.72 45.61 -38.07
CA ASP A 417 -54.71 44.53 -37.99
C ASP A 417 -54.82 43.76 -39.33
N GLU A 418 -54.89 42.44 -39.18
CA GLU A 418 -55.19 41.40 -40.17
C GLU A 418 -54.14 41.06 -41.26
N ALA A 419 -53.29 40.07 -40.99
CA ALA A 419 -53.24 38.85 -41.81
C ALA A 419 -52.45 37.73 -41.12
N LYS A 420 -53.02 36.54 -41.23
CA LYS A 420 -52.65 35.28 -40.60
C LYS A 420 -51.60 34.55 -41.45
N SER A 421 -50.69 33.87 -40.75
CA SER A 421 -49.86 32.74 -41.24
C SER A 421 -48.87 33.06 -42.36
N GLU A 422 -47.61 33.31 -41.98
CA GLU A 422 -46.45 32.62 -42.57
C GLU A 422 -45.23 32.80 -41.65
N GLN A 423 -44.54 31.69 -41.40
CA GLN A 423 -43.36 31.60 -40.54
C GLN A 423 -42.20 32.38 -41.16
N PRO A 424 -41.43 33.20 -40.41
CA PRO A 424 -40.15 33.65 -40.90
C PRO A 424 -39.20 32.45 -40.92
N VAL A 425 -38.62 32.20 -42.09
CA VAL A 425 -37.52 31.26 -42.28
C VAL A 425 -36.37 31.72 -41.39
N ILE A 426 -36.10 30.95 -40.34
CA ILE A 426 -34.88 31.08 -39.54
C ILE A 426 -33.75 30.65 -40.47
N GLU A 427 -32.99 31.60 -41.01
CA GLU A 427 -31.63 31.31 -41.45
C GLU A 427 -30.82 31.00 -40.19
N THR A 428 -30.81 29.71 -39.82
CA THR A 428 -29.89 29.21 -38.81
C THR A 428 -28.48 29.41 -39.36
N VAL A 429 -27.79 30.46 -38.91
CA VAL A 429 -26.34 30.47 -38.92
C VAL A 429 -25.94 29.24 -38.11
N LYS A 430 -25.50 28.18 -38.81
CA LYS A 430 -24.81 27.06 -38.19
C LYS A 430 -23.55 27.62 -37.56
N ILE A 431 -23.62 27.89 -36.26
CA ILE A 431 -22.43 27.97 -35.44
C ILE A 431 -21.82 26.58 -35.51
N GLU A 432 -20.76 26.43 -36.30
CA GLU A 432 -19.90 25.26 -36.21
C GLU A 432 -19.37 25.22 -34.78
N GLN A 433 -19.94 24.31 -33.98
CA GLN A 433 -19.38 23.91 -32.70
C GLN A 433 -17.90 23.57 -32.94
N ILE A 434 -17.03 24.46 -32.46
CA ILE A 434 -15.62 24.17 -32.31
C ILE A 434 -15.55 23.12 -31.20
N ASN A 435 -15.52 21.87 -31.63
CA ASN A 435 -15.42 20.73 -30.75
C ASN A 435 -14.04 20.83 -30.09
N TYR A 436 -13.99 21.27 -28.83
CA TYR A 436 -12.78 21.19 -28.01
C TYR A 436 -12.42 19.71 -27.90
N LYS A 437 -11.47 19.28 -28.72
CA LYS A 437 -10.83 17.98 -28.56
C LYS A 437 -10.25 17.96 -27.14
N PRO A 438 -10.66 17.04 -26.25
CA PRO A 438 -9.90 16.80 -25.05
C PRO A 438 -8.49 16.40 -25.49
N ARG A 439 -7.52 17.15 -24.98
CA ARG A 439 -6.09 16.84 -25.12
C ARG A 439 -5.92 15.43 -24.57
N ASN A 440 -5.56 14.49 -25.46
CA ASN A 440 -5.26 13.10 -25.14
C ASN A 440 -4.32 13.02 -23.93
N GLU A 441 -4.90 12.83 -22.75
CA GLU A 441 -4.23 12.10 -21.68
C GLU A 441 -4.08 10.67 -22.20
N GLY A 442 -2.86 10.14 -22.15
CA GLY A 442 -2.42 8.96 -22.89
C GLY A 442 -3.02 7.64 -22.43
N TYR A 443 -4.35 7.51 -22.51
CA TYR A 443 -5.08 6.28 -22.24
C TYR A 443 -5.57 5.68 -23.55
N LEU A 444 -5.16 4.43 -23.78
CA LEU A 444 -5.67 3.61 -24.87
C LEU A 444 -7.05 3.06 -24.47
N THR A 445 -8.12 3.75 -24.85
CA THR A 445 -9.48 3.21 -24.69
C THR A 445 -9.79 2.21 -25.80
N ILE A 446 -9.68 0.92 -25.51
CA ILE A 446 -10.06 -0.15 -26.43
C ILE A 446 -11.54 -0.48 -26.21
N GLN A 447 -12.40 -0.16 -27.19
CA GLN A 447 -13.80 -0.56 -27.14
C GLN A 447 -13.95 -2.02 -27.62
N ILE A 448 -14.10 -2.94 -26.68
CA ILE A 448 -14.25 -4.37 -26.95
C ILE A 448 -15.70 -4.80 -26.70
N LYS A 449 -16.33 -5.46 -27.68
CA LYS A 449 -17.68 -6.01 -27.50
C LYS A 449 -17.68 -7.06 -26.39
N LYS A 450 -18.77 -7.08 -25.61
CA LYS A 450 -18.93 -7.92 -24.41
C LYS A 450 -18.69 -9.43 -24.67
N GLU A 451 -18.92 -9.89 -25.89
CA GLU A 451 -18.68 -11.28 -26.32
C GLU A 451 -17.19 -11.66 -26.38
N PHE A 452 -16.29 -10.71 -26.65
CA PHE A 452 -14.84 -10.97 -26.69
C PHE A 452 -14.18 -10.89 -25.30
N LEU A 453 -14.83 -10.24 -24.33
CA LEU A 453 -14.39 -10.21 -22.93
C LEU A 453 -14.38 -11.62 -22.31
N TYR A 454 -15.39 -12.43 -22.63
CA TYR A 454 -15.48 -13.81 -22.16
C TYR A 454 -14.34 -14.68 -22.73
N TRP A 455 -14.07 -14.58 -24.03
CA TRP A 455 -12.96 -15.31 -24.66
C TRP A 455 -11.58 -14.81 -24.20
N GLY A 456 -11.43 -13.52 -23.91
CA GLY A 456 -10.23 -12.96 -23.30
C GLY A 456 -9.98 -13.55 -21.91
N PHE A 457 -11.01 -13.68 -21.08
CA PHE A 457 -10.91 -14.31 -19.76
C PHE A 457 -10.52 -15.79 -19.86
N VAL A 458 -11.14 -16.55 -20.78
CA VAL A 458 -10.77 -17.95 -21.05
C VAL A 458 -9.32 -18.07 -21.50
N GLY A 459 -8.85 -17.17 -22.37
CA GLY A 459 -7.45 -17.12 -22.81
C GLY A 459 -6.46 -16.87 -21.67
N ILE A 460 -6.78 -15.94 -20.77
CA ILE A 460 -5.96 -15.62 -19.58
C ILE A 460 -5.90 -16.82 -18.63
N VAL A 461 -7.03 -17.50 -18.39
CA VAL A 461 -7.07 -18.70 -17.54
C VAL A 461 -6.21 -19.83 -18.11
N ILE A 462 -6.27 -20.06 -19.43
CA ILE A 462 -5.41 -21.06 -20.09
C ILE A 462 -3.94 -20.66 -19.97
N LEU A 463 -3.60 -19.39 -20.13
CA LEU A 463 -2.22 -18.90 -20.00
C LEU A 463 -1.69 -19.09 -18.57
N VAL A 464 -2.52 -18.82 -17.55
CA VAL A 464 -2.19 -19.08 -16.14
C VAL A 464 -1.98 -20.57 -15.90
N LEU A 465 -2.82 -21.45 -16.46
CA LEU A 465 -2.64 -22.90 -16.36
C LEU A 465 -1.35 -23.40 -17.05
N VAL A 466 -0.95 -22.79 -18.17
CA VAL A 466 0.33 -23.08 -18.84
C VAL A 466 1.51 -22.58 -18.00
N VAL A 467 1.42 -21.39 -17.41
CA VAL A 467 2.46 -20.81 -16.55
C VAL A 467 2.59 -21.57 -15.23
N ILE A 468 1.51 -22.14 -14.67
CA ILE A 468 1.55 -22.97 -13.45
C ILE A 468 2.03 -24.40 -13.76
N SER A 469 1.70 -24.95 -14.94
CA SER A 469 2.19 -26.27 -15.35
C SER A 469 3.66 -26.28 -15.75
N PHE A 470 4.21 -25.16 -16.23
CA PHE A 470 5.62 -25.01 -16.58
C PHE A 470 6.60 -25.29 -15.40
N PRO A 471 6.46 -24.71 -14.19
CA PRO A 471 7.31 -25.02 -13.05
C PRO A 471 7.04 -26.40 -12.45
N LEU A 472 5.82 -26.95 -12.57
CA LEU A 472 5.53 -28.33 -12.18
C LEU A 472 6.25 -29.36 -13.06
N VAL A 473 6.33 -29.11 -14.37
CA VAL A 473 7.09 -29.94 -15.32
C VAL A 473 8.60 -29.68 -15.21
N TYR A 474 9.03 -28.45 -14.94
CA TYR A 474 10.45 -28.07 -14.81
C TYR A 474 11.07 -28.50 -13.47
N SER A 475 10.33 -28.43 -12.36
CA SER A 475 10.76 -28.95 -11.05
C SER A 475 11.00 -30.46 -11.08
N ASN A 476 10.26 -31.21 -11.91
CA ASN A 476 10.43 -32.65 -12.08
C ASN A 476 11.63 -33.08 -12.94
N THR A 477 12.42 -32.13 -13.46
CA THR A 477 13.62 -32.40 -14.25
C THR A 477 14.92 -31.94 -13.59
N LYS A 478 14.88 -31.19 -12.48
CA LYS A 478 16.09 -30.62 -11.85
C LYS A 478 16.88 -31.54 -10.90
N ASN A 479 16.37 -32.72 -10.52
CA ASN A 479 17.09 -33.69 -9.66
C ASN A 479 17.31 -35.04 -10.35
N LYS A 480 17.93 -35.04 -11.53
CA LYS A 480 18.33 -36.27 -12.24
C LYS A 480 19.80 -36.19 -12.63
N ASP A 481 20.63 -37.00 -11.98
CA ASP A 481 22.04 -37.21 -12.34
C ASP A 481 22.10 -37.74 -13.79
N LYS A 482 22.32 -36.83 -14.75
CA LYS A 482 22.23 -37.10 -16.20
C LYS A 482 23.16 -38.24 -16.61
N LYS A 483 24.37 -38.28 -16.04
CA LYS A 483 25.39 -39.30 -16.32
C LYS A 483 24.97 -40.68 -15.80
N LEU A 484 24.39 -40.76 -14.61
CA LEU A 484 23.87 -42.01 -14.06
C LEU A 484 22.69 -42.57 -14.88
N GLN A 485 21.84 -41.71 -15.44
CA GLN A 485 20.76 -42.13 -16.33
C GLN A 485 21.26 -42.60 -17.70
N GLU A 486 22.30 -41.97 -18.23
CA GLU A 486 22.93 -42.38 -19.49
C GLU A 486 23.55 -43.77 -19.37
N LEU A 487 24.31 -44.02 -18.29
CA LEU A 487 24.83 -45.35 -17.97
C LEU A 487 23.70 -46.39 -17.84
N TYR A 488 22.56 -46.04 -17.25
CA TYR A 488 21.42 -46.95 -17.19
C TYR A 488 20.76 -47.22 -18.55
N LYS A 489 20.70 -46.22 -19.44
CA LYS A 489 20.19 -46.40 -20.81
C LYS A 489 21.10 -47.32 -21.62
N GLN A 490 22.42 -47.18 -21.46
CA GLN A 490 23.42 -48.06 -22.07
C GLN A 490 23.25 -49.49 -21.55
N LEU A 491 23.10 -49.67 -20.23
CA LEU A 491 22.94 -50.98 -19.58
C LEU A 491 21.78 -51.80 -20.17
N LYS A 492 20.64 -51.15 -20.48
CA LYS A 492 19.48 -51.84 -21.06
C LYS A 492 19.76 -52.48 -22.41
N LYS A 493 20.68 -51.92 -23.19
CA LYS A 493 21.03 -52.36 -24.55
C LYS A 493 22.15 -53.41 -24.58
N LEU A 494 22.81 -53.65 -23.45
CA LEU A 494 23.89 -54.62 -23.36
C LEU A 494 23.35 -55.99 -22.97
N ASP A 495 23.78 -57.02 -23.68
CA ASP A 495 23.46 -58.42 -23.38
C ASP A 495 24.71 -59.25 -23.05
N ASN A 496 25.91 -58.65 -23.19
CA ASN A 496 27.18 -59.25 -22.81
C ASN A 496 27.51 -58.97 -21.33
N GLU A 497 27.72 -60.02 -20.54
CA GLU A 497 27.99 -59.89 -19.10
C GLU A 497 29.26 -59.10 -18.76
N SER A 498 30.33 -59.22 -19.55
CA SER A 498 31.58 -58.47 -19.32
C SER A 498 31.36 -56.97 -19.54
N GLU A 499 30.58 -56.61 -20.56
CA GLU A 499 30.20 -55.23 -20.85
C GLU A 499 29.24 -54.69 -19.78
N ILE A 500 28.29 -55.50 -19.33
CA ILE A 500 27.40 -55.17 -18.21
C ILE A 500 28.21 -54.89 -16.93
N TYR A 501 29.19 -55.73 -16.60
CA TYR A 501 30.02 -55.53 -15.41
C TYR A 501 30.97 -54.33 -15.54
N ASN A 502 31.52 -54.07 -16.72
CA ASN A 502 32.29 -52.85 -17.00
C ASN A 502 31.45 -51.59 -16.78
N LEU A 503 30.23 -51.59 -17.30
CA LEU A 503 29.32 -50.47 -17.17
C LEU A 503 28.84 -50.28 -15.73
N PHE A 504 28.62 -51.39 -15.01
CA PHE A 504 28.33 -51.37 -13.58
C PHE A 504 29.50 -50.81 -12.76
N ASN A 505 30.73 -51.23 -13.05
CA ASN A 505 31.93 -50.67 -12.43
C ASN A 505 32.02 -49.15 -12.65
N ASN A 506 31.72 -48.67 -13.86
CA ASN A 506 31.68 -47.24 -14.16
C ASN A 506 30.57 -46.52 -13.38
N MET A 507 29.41 -47.17 -13.20
CA MET A 507 28.30 -46.64 -12.41
C MET A 507 28.68 -46.48 -10.93
N ILE A 508 29.28 -47.51 -10.33
CA ILE A 508 29.73 -47.47 -8.93
C ILE A 508 30.86 -46.47 -8.75
N LYS A 509 31.79 -46.38 -9.71
CA LYS A 509 32.85 -45.37 -9.70
C LYS A 509 32.28 -43.94 -9.75
N HIS A 510 31.24 -43.70 -10.54
CA HIS A 510 30.59 -42.39 -10.60
C HIS A 510 29.83 -42.03 -9.31
N VAL A 511 29.20 -43.01 -8.65
CA VAL A 511 28.34 -42.74 -7.48
C VAL A 511 29.13 -42.72 -6.16
N PHE A 512 30.09 -43.63 -5.99
CA PHE A 512 30.81 -43.86 -4.72
C PHE A 512 32.33 -43.59 -4.81
N ASN A 513 32.84 -43.23 -6.00
CA ASN A 513 34.25 -43.01 -6.27
C ASN A 513 35.15 -44.20 -5.88
N VAL A 514 34.71 -45.42 -6.23
CA VAL A 514 35.43 -46.68 -6.01
C VAL A 514 35.35 -47.57 -7.26
N SER A 515 36.43 -48.28 -7.57
CA SER A 515 36.51 -49.23 -8.69
C SER A 515 36.39 -50.66 -8.18
N LEU A 516 35.35 -51.37 -8.60
CA LEU A 516 35.14 -52.79 -8.29
C LEU A 516 36.24 -53.68 -8.87
N LYS A 517 36.95 -53.23 -9.90
CA LYS A 517 38.03 -54.00 -10.55
C LYS A 517 39.42 -53.74 -9.98
N ALA A 518 39.62 -52.62 -9.29
CA ALA A 518 40.95 -52.17 -8.86
C ALA A 518 41.10 -52.06 -7.34
N ASN A 519 40.01 -52.25 -6.59
CA ASN A 519 40.01 -52.14 -5.13
C ASN A 519 39.59 -53.47 -4.51
N SER A 520 40.19 -53.82 -3.36
CA SER A 520 39.81 -55.01 -2.59
C SER A 520 38.37 -54.91 -2.07
N LYS A 521 37.73 -56.05 -1.80
CA LYS A 521 36.38 -56.09 -1.19
C LYS A 521 36.31 -55.25 0.09
N SER A 522 37.32 -55.32 0.95
CA SER A 522 37.41 -54.52 2.18
C SER A 522 37.42 -53.01 1.92
N MET A 523 38.08 -52.57 0.84
CA MET A 523 38.12 -51.16 0.45
C MET A 523 36.78 -50.69 -0.15
N ILE A 524 36.08 -51.57 -0.88
CA ILE A 524 34.72 -51.30 -1.40
C ILE A 524 33.73 -51.12 -0.23
N VAL A 525 33.76 -52.00 0.77
CA VAL A 525 32.93 -51.88 1.98
C VAL A 525 33.20 -50.56 2.71
N ASN A 526 34.48 -50.24 2.95
CA ASN A 526 34.86 -49.04 3.70
C ASN A 526 34.54 -47.74 2.95
N ARG A 527 34.52 -47.74 1.61
CA ARG A 527 34.20 -46.53 0.83
C ARG A 527 32.70 -46.27 0.74
N ILE A 528 31.89 -47.32 0.63
CA ILE A 528 30.44 -47.19 0.49
C ILE A 528 29.78 -46.94 1.85
N LYS A 529 30.28 -47.55 2.93
CA LYS A 529 29.85 -47.44 4.35
C LYS A 529 28.38 -47.76 4.66
N ASP A 530 27.50 -47.77 3.67
CA ASP A 530 26.08 -48.04 3.80
C ASP A 530 25.77 -49.48 3.36
N SER A 531 25.39 -50.30 4.34
CA SER A 531 25.12 -51.73 4.19
C SER A 531 24.02 -52.03 3.16
N ARG A 532 23.13 -51.07 2.88
CA ARG A 532 22.07 -51.19 1.86
C ARG A 532 22.60 -51.30 0.44
N PHE A 533 23.79 -50.77 0.17
CA PHE A 533 24.44 -50.86 -1.14
C PHE A 533 25.56 -51.89 -1.14
N THR A 534 26.30 -52.00 -0.03
CA THR A 534 27.47 -52.88 0.06
C THR A 534 27.12 -54.35 -0.19
N GLY A 535 26.05 -54.87 0.41
CA GLY A 535 25.65 -56.28 0.23
C GLY A 535 25.36 -56.63 -1.23
N PRO A 536 24.41 -55.94 -1.89
CA PRO A 536 24.09 -56.20 -3.30
C PRO A 536 25.25 -55.97 -4.28
N ILE A 537 26.14 -55.00 -3.99
CA ILE A 537 27.32 -54.75 -4.83
C ILE A 537 28.34 -55.88 -4.69
N LEU A 538 28.61 -56.34 -3.47
CA LEU A 538 29.51 -57.46 -3.23
C LEU A 538 28.97 -58.76 -3.82
N GLU A 539 27.65 -59.00 -3.77
CA GLU A 539 27.03 -60.16 -4.41
C GLU A 539 27.33 -60.22 -5.92
N ILE A 540 27.33 -59.07 -6.60
CA ILE A 540 27.69 -58.97 -8.02
C ILE A 540 29.20 -59.18 -8.25
N VAL A 541 30.04 -58.67 -7.35
CA VAL A 541 31.50 -58.89 -7.41
C VAL A 541 31.81 -60.38 -7.19
N ASP A 542 31.18 -61.01 -6.21
CA ASP A 542 31.29 -62.44 -5.89
C ASP A 542 30.82 -63.28 -7.08
N TYR A 543 29.69 -62.95 -7.70
CA TYR A 543 29.22 -63.61 -8.92
C TYR A 543 30.26 -63.56 -10.06
N MET A 544 30.91 -62.42 -10.26
CA MET A 544 31.92 -62.26 -11.31
C MET A 544 33.25 -62.95 -10.97
N GLU A 545 33.62 -63.02 -9.69
CA GLU A 545 34.81 -63.73 -9.23
C GLU A 545 34.61 -65.26 -9.26
N MET A 546 33.46 -65.75 -8.81
CA MET A 546 33.12 -67.17 -8.83
C MET A 546 33.01 -67.73 -10.26
N LYS A 547 32.63 -66.91 -11.25
CA LYS A 547 32.61 -67.32 -12.67
C LYS A 547 34.01 -67.59 -13.24
N ASN A 548 35.08 -67.02 -12.67
CA ASN A 548 36.45 -67.36 -13.07
C ASN A 548 36.87 -68.76 -12.60
N GLU A 549 36.13 -69.38 -11.66
CA GLU A 549 36.27 -70.78 -11.29
C GLU A 549 35.22 -71.61 -12.05
N LYS A 550 35.68 -72.64 -12.78
CA LYS A 550 34.85 -73.47 -13.67
C LYS A 550 33.62 -74.07 -12.95
N TYR A 551 32.53 -74.10 -13.71
CA TYR A 551 31.20 -74.72 -13.48
C TYR A 551 30.18 -73.90 -12.68
N HIS A 552 29.15 -73.41 -13.38
CA HIS A 552 27.78 -73.88 -13.24
C HIS A 552 26.93 -73.55 -14.48
N SER A 553 26.23 -74.56 -14.97
CA SER A 553 25.18 -74.50 -15.98
C SER A 553 23.88 -74.00 -15.35
N GLY A 554 23.13 -73.16 -16.07
CA GLY A 554 21.69 -72.99 -15.82
C GLY A 554 21.27 -71.78 -14.98
N VAL A 555 22.01 -70.67 -14.99
CA VAL A 555 21.54 -69.40 -14.43
C VAL A 555 21.27 -68.42 -15.56
N ASP A 556 20.05 -67.92 -15.58
CA ASP A 556 19.43 -67.01 -16.54
C ASP A 556 20.39 -65.90 -17.00
N ASN A 557 20.58 -65.74 -18.33
CA ASN A 557 21.43 -64.72 -18.95
C ASN A 557 21.06 -63.28 -18.50
N ASN A 558 19.89 -63.11 -17.88
CA ASN A 558 19.42 -61.86 -17.32
C ASN A 558 19.76 -61.65 -15.83
N TYR A 559 20.37 -62.60 -15.13
CA TYR A 559 20.62 -62.49 -13.69
C TYR A 559 21.49 -61.29 -13.33
N LEU A 560 22.68 -61.20 -13.95
CA LEU A 560 23.62 -60.08 -13.72
C LEU A 560 22.98 -58.74 -14.07
N LYS A 561 22.31 -58.66 -15.23
CA LYS A 561 21.62 -57.45 -15.71
C LYS A 561 20.53 -57.02 -14.72
N ASN A 562 19.74 -57.96 -14.22
CA ASN A 562 18.67 -57.70 -13.26
C ASN A 562 19.21 -57.21 -11.90
N LYS A 563 20.27 -57.83 -11.38
CA LYS A 563 20.93 -57.41 -10.15
C LYS A 563 21.55 -56.02 -10.28
N VAL A 564 22.21 -55.71 -11.40
CA VAL A 564 22.73 -54.36 -11.66
C VAL A 564 21.59 -53.33 -11.74
N ILE A 565 20.46 -53.67 -12.37
CA ILE A 565 19.27 -52.82 -12.42
C ILE A 565 18.69 -52.57 -11.01
N GLU A 566 18.72 -53.58 -10.14
CA GLU A 566 18.27 -53.47 -8.74
C GLU A 566 19.13 -52.48 -7.95
N VAL A 567 20.46 -52.62 -8.02
CA VAL A 567 21.40 -51.68 -7.40
C VAL A 567 21.20 -50.25 -7.92
N TYR A 568 21.01 -50.08 -9.23
CA TYR A 568 20.68 -48.78 -9.81
C TYR A 568 19.38 -48.20 -9.25
N LYS A 569 18.32 -49.01 -9.11
CA LYS A 569 17.04 -48.55 -8.54
C LYS A 569 17.20 -48.12 -7.08
N LEU A 570 18.01 -48.84 -6.30
CA LEU A 570 18.34 -48.48 -4.91
C LEU A 570 19.06 -47.13 -4.86
N ILE A 571 20.10 -46.94 -5.68
CA ILE A 571 20.85 -45.67 -5.76
C ILE A 571 19.92 -44.52 -6.17
N LYS A 572 19.06 -44.75 -7.17
CA LYS A 572 18.11 -43.75 -7.66
C LYS A 572 17.06 -43.38 -6.60
N LYS A 573 16.56 -44.35 -5.84
CA LYS A 573 15.61 -44.11 -4.73
C LYS A 573 16.26 -43.32 -3.61
N TYR A 574 17.51 -43.65 -3.25
CA TYR A 574 18.28 -42.93 -2.24
C TYR A 574 18.56 -41.48 -2.63
N LYS A 575 19.02 -41.22 -3.87
CA LYS A 575 19.21 -39.85 -4.38
C LYS A 575 17.91 -39.03 -4.49
N LYS A 576 16.74 -39.69 -4.56
CA LYS A 576 15.43 -39.02 -4.58
C LYS A 576 14.89 -38.71 -3.18
N GLY A 577 15.34 -39.43 -2.16
CA GLY A 577 14.93 -39.24 -0.75
C GLY A 577 15.76 -38.22 0.03
N ASN A 578 17.03 -38.02 -0.32
CA ASN A 578 17.92 -37.03 0.30
C ASN A 578 18.09 -35.81 -0.64
N GLY A 579 17.15 -34.88 -0.61
CA GLY A 579 17.37 -33.52 -1.11
C GLY A 579 18.20 -32.73 -0.09
N LEU A 580 19.31 -32.13 -0.56
CA LEU A 580 20.28 -31.31 0.19
C LEU A 580 21.17 -32.06 1.21
N LEU A 581 22.37 -32.47 0.77
CA LEU A 581 23.62 -32.29 1.49
C LEU A 581 24.78 -32.49 0.49
N HIS A 582 25.33 -31.37 0.03
CA HIS A 582 26.55 -31.30 -0.74
C HIS A 582 27.72 -31.86 0.11
N PHE A 583 28.31 -32.99 -0.29
CA PHE A 583 29.65 -33.36 0.17
C PHE A 583 30.68 -32.58 -0.63
N THR A 584 31.06 -31.40 -0.13
CA THR A 584 32.31 -30.74 -0.52
C THR A 584 33.40 -31.26 0.41
N ILE A 585 34.27 -32.14 -0.11
CA ILE A 585 35.51 -32.51 0.58
C ILE A 585 36.48 -31.36 0.36
N LYS A 586 36.71 -30.55 1.40
CA LYS A 586 37.90 -29.69 1.48
C LYS A 586 39.10 -30.59 1.76
N GLY A 587 40.15 -30.41 0.97
CA GLY A 587 41.46 -31.00 1.21
C GLY A 587 42.09 -30.46 2.48
N GLY A 588 42.75 -31.36 3.19
CA GLY A 588 43.62 -31.18 4.35
C GLY A 588 44.40 -32.47 4.51
#